data_AF-E3HZZ3-F1
#
_entry.id   AF-E3HZZ3-F1
#
_cell.length_a   1.000
_cell.length_b   1.000
_cell.length_c   1.000
_cell.angle_alpha   90.00
_cell.angle_beta   90.00
_cell.angle_gamma   90.00
#
_symmetry.space_group_name_H-M   'P 1'
#
loop_
_entity.id
_entity.type
_entity.pdbx_description
1 polymer ?
#
loop_
_entity_poly.entity_id
_entity_poly.type
_entity_poly.pdbx_seq_one_letter_code
_entity_poly.pdbx_strand_id
1 'polypeptide(L)'
;MTNTPNFGELPDSVRSILKTSIEQAQKAFDTFAASSEKLLQGVDTSSVPAADGLKQLNEKIAAFTRQNADANFSLALKLTDAKHLSEIVELQNAHLRDQMETFSHQLEELREITVKTVKEGSRAATQTVQNAANSVPSNPFYSGN
;
A
#
# COMPACT_ATOMS: atom_id res chain seq x y z
N MET A 1 -26.80 -27.20 39.96
CA MET A 1 -26.83 -26.67 38.58
C MET A 1 -25.56 -25.83 38.40
N THR A 2 -24.53 -26.41 37.80
CA THR A 2 -23.27 -25.71 37.54
C THR A 2 -23.48 -24.77 36.37
N ASN A 3 -23.62 -23.47 36.67
CA ASN A 3 -23.64 -22.42 35.66
C ASN A 3 -22.22 -22.24 35.15
N THR A 4 -21.81 -23.07 34.19
CA THR A 4 -20.57 -22.87 33.45
C THR A 4 -20.66 -21.49 32.78
N PRO A 5 -19.69 -20.58 32.96
CA PRO A 5 -19.78 -19.29 32.31
C PRO A 5 -19.77 -19.54 30.79
N ASN A 6 -20.81 -19.08 30.10
CA ASN A 6 -20.91 -19.13 28.64
C ASN A 6 -19.94 -18.09 28.07
N PHE A 7 -18.64 -18.41 28.06
CA PHE A 7 -17.58 -17.59 27.46
C PHE A 7 -17.69 -17.57 25.92
N GLY A 8 -18.58 -18.36 25.31
CA GLY A 8 -18.73 -18.49 23.86
C GLY A 8 -19.61 -17.43 23.20
N GLU A 9 -20.55 -16.83 23.93
CA GLU A 9 -21.54 -15.93 23.32
C GLU A 9 -21.36 -14.52 23.87
N LEU A 10 -20.54 -13.73 23.15
CA LEU A 10 -20.47 -12.29 23.34
C LEU A 10 -21.90 -11.73 23.25
N PRO A 11 -22.44 -11.03 24.28
CA PRO A 11 -23.81 -10.55 24.26
C PRO A 11 -24.08 -9.68 23.04
N ASP A 12 -25.29 -9.75 22.46
CA ASP A 12 -25.64 -9.03 21.23
C ASP A 12 -25.39 -7.52 21.32
N SER A 13 -25.60 -6.94 22.51
CA SER A 13 -25.30 -5.53 22.77
C SER A 13 -23.81 -5.21 22.62
N VAL A 14 -22.93 -6.08 23.13
CA VAL A 14 -21.47 -5.92 23.03
C VAL A 14 -21.02 -6.14 21.59
N ARG A 15 -21.58 -7.14 20.89
CA ARG A 15 -21.31 -7.41 19.48
C ARG A 15 -21.66 -6.22 18.60
N SER A 16 -22.82 -5.62 18.82
CA SER A 16 -23.28 -4.42 18.11
C SER A 16 -22.35 -3.21 18.33
N ILE A 17 -21.89 -3.00 19.57
CA ILE A 17 -20.92 -1.95 19.89
C ILE A 17 -19.59 -2.19 19.17
N LEU A 18 -19.07 -3.42 19.16
CA LEU A 18 -17.83 -3.74 18.46
C LEU A 18 -17.96 -3.52 16.95
N LYS A 19 -19.04 -4.00 16.33
CA LYS A 19 -19.32 -3.80 14.91
C LYS A 19 -19.37 -2.32 14.55
N THR A 20 -20.13 -1.53 15.32
CA THR A 20 -20.22 -0.07 15.13
C THR A 20 -18.84 0.58 15.28
N SER A 21 -18.04 0.14 16.24
CA SER A 21 -16.69 0.68 16.47
C SER A 21 -15.75 0.37 15.30
N ILE A 22 -15.84 -0.84 14.73
CA ILE A 22 -15.06 -1.25 13.56
C ILE A 22 -15.48 -0.43 12.33
N GLU A 23 -16.78 -0.28 12.09
CA GLU A 23 -17.31 0.54 10.98
C GLU A 23 -16.87 2.00 11.09
N GLN A 24 -16.86 2.56 12.31
CA GLN A 24 -16.35 3.91 12.54
C GLN A 24 -14.84 4.01 12.28
N ALA A 25 -14.06 3.01 12.71
CA ALA A 25 -12.62 2.97 12.46
C ALA A 25 -12.31 2.87 10.95
N GLN A 26 -13.06 2.05 10.21
CA GLN A 26 -12.95 1.93 8.76
C GLN A 26 -13.22 3.29 8.09
N LYS A 27 -14.33 3.96 8.45
CA LYS A 27 -14.66 5.29 7.92
C LYS A 27 -13.58 6.34 8.23
N ALA A 28 -13.01 6.31 9.43
CA ALA A 28 -11.92 7.20 9.80
C ALA A 28 -10.66 6.92 8.97
N PHE A 29 -10.33 5.65 8.76
CA PHE A 29 -9.23 5.23 7.90
C PHE A 29 -9.44 5.71 6.45
N ASP A 30 -10.63 5.54 5.88
CA ASP A 30 -10.94 5.98 4.51
C ASP A 30 -10.80 7.50 4.36
N THR A 31 -11.30 8.24 5.35
CA THR A 31 -11.19 9.70 5.39
C THR A 31 -9.73 10.14 5.45
N PHE A 32 -8.92 9.47 6.28
CA PHE A 32 -7.49 9.71 6.38
C PHE A 32 -6.78 9.41 5.05
N ALA A 33 -7.01 8.22 4.48
CA ALA A 33 -6.39 7.80 3.23
C ALA A 33 -6.71 8.76 2.07
N ALA A 34 -7.97 9.18 1.93
CA ALA A 34 -8.38 10.16 0.91
C ALA A 34 -7.71 11.53 1.12
N SER A 35 -7.58 11.96 2.39
CA SER A 35 -6.90 13.22 2.71
C SER A 35 -5.41 13.16 2.39
N SER A 36 -4.74 12.05 2.69
CA SER A 36 -3.33 11.81 2.36
C SER A 36 -3.09 11.79 0.85
N GLU A 37 -3.96 11.16 0.07
CA GLU A 37 -3.85 11.18 -1.39
C GLU A 37 -3.98 12.59 -1.97
N LYS A 38 -4.93 13.37 -1.46
CA LYS A 38 -5.12 14.76 -1.89
C LYS A 38 -3.87 15.60 -1.60
N LEU A 39 -3.22 15.39 -0.46
CA LEU A 39 -1.97 16.06 -0.12
C LEU A 39 -0.84 15.68 -1.09
N LEU A 40 -0.69 14.39 -1.42
CA LEU A 40 0.33 13.92 -2.36
C LEU A 40 0.11 14.42 -3.79
N GLN A 41 -1.14 14.57 -4.23
CA GLN A 41 -1.46 15.16 -5.54
C GLN A 41 -1.07 16.64 -5.65
N GLY A 42 -0.98 17.36 -4.52
CA GLY A 42 -0.55 18.75 -4.48
C GLY A 42 0.96 18.96 -4.53
N VAL A 43 1.77 17.88 -4.52
CA VAL A 43 3.24 17.96 -4.54
C VAL A 43 3.73 17.91 -5.98
N ASP A 44 4.40 18.98 -6.44
CA ASP A 44 5.04 19.02 -7.76
C ASP A 44 6.37 18.25 -7.73
N THR A 45 6.42 17.15 -8.48
CA THR A 45 7.61 16.28 -8.61
C THR A 45 8.20 16.32 -10.02
N SER A 46 7.70 17.18 -10.90
CA SER A 46 8.04 17.19 -12.35
C SER A 46 9.52 17.40 -12.66
N SER A 47 10.29 17.98 -11.73
CA SER A 47 11.74 18.21 -11.88
C SER A 47 12.62 17.02 -11.48
N VAL A 48 12.05 15.96 -10.90
CA VAL A 48 12.80 14.82 -10.37
C VAL A 48 12.98 13.76 -11.47
N PRO A 49 14.23 13.35 -11.81
CA PRO A 49 14.45 12.18 -12.66
C PRO A 49 13.78 10.95 -12.05
N ALA A 50 12.95 10.24 -12.82
CA ALA A 50 12.09 9.12 -12.38
C ALA A 50 10.88 9.50 -11.49
N ALA A 51 10.40 10.74 -11.53
CA ALA A 51 9.17 11.17 -10.84
C ALA A 51 7.97 10.24 -11.10
N ASP A 52 7.75 9.82 -12.34
CA ASP A 52 6.66 8.92 -12.71
C ASP A 52 6.77 7.54 -12.04
N GLY A 53 7.99 7.01 -11.93
CA GLY A 53 8.26 5.74 -11.26
C GLY A 53 8.07 5.84 -9.75
N LEU A 54 8.47 6.95 -9.13
CA LEU A 54 8.23 7.24 -7.72
C LEU A 54 6.73 7.42 -7.43
N LYS A 55 5.99 8.08 -8.33
CA LYS A 55 4.53 8.23 -8.25
C LYS A 55 3.83 6.87 -8.32
N GLN A 56 4.18 6.03 -9.28
CA GLN A 56 3.65 4.66 -9.39
C GLN A 56 3.96 3.82 -8.16
N LEU A 57 5.17 3.93 -7.61
CA LEU A 57 5.56 3.23 -6.37
C LEU A 57 4.71 3.68 -5.18
N ASN A 58 4.53 5.00 -5.00
CA ASN A 58 3.68 5.55 -3.94
C ASN A 58 2.21 5.12 -4.10
N GLU A 59 1.68 5.12 -5.31
CA GLU A 59 0.31 4.65 -5.62
C GLU A 59 0.14 3.17 -5.23
N LYS A 60 1.13 2.31 -5.50
CA LYS A 60 1.06 0.90 -5.08
C LYS A 60 1.17 0.71 -3.58
N ILE A 61 2.07 1.43 -2.91
CA ILE A 61 2.18 1.37 -1.45
C ILE A 61 0.85 1.78 -0.79
N ALA A 62 0.21 2.85 -1.31
CA ALA A 62 -1.10 3.28 -0.84
C ALA A 62 -2.17 2.20 -1.10
N ALA A 63 -2.18 1.58 -2.28
CA ALA A 63 -3.10 0.50 -2.62
C ALA A 63 -2.93 -0.73 -1.69
N PHE A 64 -1.70 -1.16 -1.42
CA PHE A 64 -1.44 -2.29 -0.51
C PHE A 64 -1.82 -1.97 0.92
N THR A 65 -1.59 -0.73 1.36
CA THR A 65 -2.04 -0.27 2.69
C THR A 65 -3.55 -0.39 2.82
N ARG A 66 -4.32 0.01 1.80
CA ARG A 66 -5.79 -0.16 1.78
C ARG A 66 -6.20 -1.62 1.78
N GLN A 67 -5.65 -2.43 0.89
CA GLN A 67 -5.97 -3.87 0.82
C GLN A 67 -5.72 -4.56 2.17
N ASN A 68 -4.60 -4.24 2.83
CA ASN A 68 -4.25 -4.79 4.13
C ASN A 68 -5.21 -4.29 5.23
N ALA A 69 -5.60 -3.01 5.20
CA ALA A 69 -6.60 -2.49 6.14
C ALA A 69 -7.96 -3.16 5.94
N ASP A 70 -8.43 -3.27 4.70
CA ASP A 70 -9.70 -3.92 4.35
C ASP A 70 -9.73 -5.38 4.79
N ALA A 71 -8.64 -6.12 4.56
CA ALA A 71 -8.52 -7.51 4.99
C ALA A 71 -8.62 -7.64 6.53
N ASN A 72 -7.98 -6.73 7.26
CA ASN A 72 -8.02 -6.72 8.73
C ASN A 72 -9.40 -6.30 9.27
N PHE A 73 -10.05 -5.30 8.68
CA PHE A 73 -11.42 -4.92 9.05
C PHE A 73 -12.42 -6.04 8.74
N SER A 74 -12.28 -6.70 7.60
CA SER A 74 -13.10 -7.86 7.25
C SER A 74 -12.93 -9.00 8.26
N LEU A 75 -11.69 -9.31 8.65
CA LEU A 75 -11.43 -10.30 9.69
C LEU A 75 -12.06 -9.86 11.03
N ALA A 76 -11.87 -8.60 11.44
CA ALA A 76 -12.43 -8.08 12.69
C ALA A 76 -13.96 -8.21 12.73
N LEU A 77 -14.66 -7.87 11.64
CA LEU A 77 -16.10 -8.05 11.52
C LEU A 77 -16.49 -9.52 11.64
N LYS A 78 -15.82 -10.42 10.90
CA LYS A 78 -16.09 -11.87 10.97
C LYS A 78 -15.85 -12.43 12.37
N LEU A 79 -14.83 -11.94 13.09
CA LEU A 79 -14.56 -12.32 14.48
C LEU A 79 -15.64 -11.84 15.43
N THR A 80 -16.23 -10.65 15.22
CA THR A 80 -17.40 -10.23 16.00
C THR A 80 -18.60 -11.13 15.75
N ASP A 81 -18.69 -11.74 14.56
CA ASP A 81 -19.77 -12.64 14.19
C ASP A 81 -19.58 -14.09 14.66
N ALA A 82 -18.37 -14.49 15.02
CA ALA A 82 -18.08 -15.84 15.53
C ALA A 82 -18.79 -16.13 16.87
N LYS A 83 -19.23 -17.38 17.03
CA LYS A 83 -19.89 -17.90 18.24
C LYS A 83 -19.02 -18.92 18.97
N HIS A 84 -18.04 -19.49 18.28
CA HIS A 84 -17.23 -20.58 18.81
C HIS A 84 -15.74 -20.37 18.50
N LEU A 85 -14.88 -20.86 19.38
CA LEU A 85 -13.43 -20.77 19.19
C LEU A 85 -12.96 -21.49 17.92
N SER A 86 -13.64 -22.56 17.50
CA SER A 86 -13.34 -23.24 16.24
C SER A 86 -13.53 -22.32 15.03
N GLU A 87 -14.61 -21.53 15.00
CA GLU A 87 -14.86 -20.56 13.92
C GLU A 87 -13.80 -19.46 13.90
N ILE A 88 -13.34 -19.00 15.08
CA ILE A 88 -12.25 -18.02 15.20
C ILE A 88 -10.95 -18.58 14.59
N VAL A 89 -10.59 -19.82 14.91
CA VAL A 89 -9.38 -20.47 14.39
C VAL A 89 -9.49 -20.66 12.87
N GLU A 90 -10.66 -21.06 12.37
CA GLU A 90 -10.91 -21.18 10.93
C GLU A 90 -10.78 -19.83 10.22
N LEU A 91 -11.37 -18.76 10.76
CA LEU A 91 -11.28 -17.41 10.22
C LEU A 91 -9.84 -16.90 10.19
N GLN A 92 -9.07 -17.13 11.26
CA GLN A 92 -7.67 -16.72 11.32
C GLN A 92 -6.80 -17.51 10.33
N ASN A 93 -7.02 -18.82 10.21
CA ASN A 93 -6.32 -19.65 9.23
C ASN A 93 -6.64 -19.25 7.78
N ALA A 94 -7.92 -18.96 7.49
CA ALA A 94 -8.33 -18.46 6.18
C ALA A 94 -7.67 -17.12 5.87
N HIS A 95 -7.71 -16.17 6.81
CA HIS A 95 -7.04 -14.88 6.66
C HIS A 95 -5.53 -15.04 6.43
N LEU A 96 -4.84 -15.90 7.18
CA LEU A 96 -3.41 -16.13 6.98
C LEU A 96 -3.09 -16.67 5.59
N ARG A 97 -3.89 -17.60 5.05
CA ARG A 97 -3.71 -18.10 3.68
C ARG A 97 -3.88 -16.99 2.66
N ASP A 98 -4.97 -16.23 2.75
CA ASP A 98 -5.25 -15.13 1.82
C ASP A 98 -4.16 -14.04 1.90
N GLN A 99 -3.70 -13.71 3.11
CA GLN A 99 -2.62 -12.74 3.31
C GLN A 99 -1.27 -13.22 2.79
N MET A 100 -0.95 -14.52 2.85
CA MET A 100 0.30 -15.06 2.29
C MET A 100 0.32 -14.97 0.76
N GLU A 101 -0.81 -15.30 0.10
CA GLU A 101 -0.95 -15.16 -1.34
C GLU A 101 -0.85 -13.69 -1.75
N THR A 102 -1.60 -12.82 -1.06
CA THR A 102 -1.59 -11.37 -1.28
C THR A 102 -0.18 -10.81 -1.11
N PHE A 103 0.52 -11.15 -0.03
CA PHE A 103 1.87 -10.63 0.23
C PHE A 103 2.87 -11.05 -0.85
N SER A 104 2.77 -12.29 -1.34
CA SER A 104 3.63 -12.78 -2.41
C SER A 104 3.43 -11.96 -3.69
N HIS A 105 2.17 -11.70 -4.06
CA HIS A 105 1.83 -10.87 -5.22
C HIS A 105 2.28 -9.41 -5.03
N GLN A 106 2.03 -8.81 -3.86
CA GLN A 106 2.46 -7.45 -3.55
C GLN A 106 3.98 -7.30 -3.67
N LEU A 107 4.75 -8.30 -3.20
CA LEU A 107 6.22 -8.29 -3.28
C LEU A 107 6.71 -8.36 -4.73
N GLU A 108 6.08 -9.18 -5.57
CA GLU A 108 6.39 -9.27 -7.00
C GLU A 108 6.14 -7.92 -7.70
N GLU A 109 4.98 -7.31 -7.47
CA GLU A 109 4.65 -5.99 -8.02
C GLU A 109 5.63 -4.89 -7.57
N LEU A 110 6.01 -4.87 -6.28
CA LEU A 110 7.00 -3.91 -5.76
C LEU A 110 8.36 -4.10 -6.44
N ARG A 111 8.79 -5.34 -6.62
CA ARG A 111 10.06 -5.66 -7.29
C ARG A 111 10.04 -5.15 -8.72
N GLU A 112 8.96 -5.40 -9.47
CA GLU A 112 8.83 -4.96 -10.85
C GLU A 112 8.90 -3.44 -10.99
N ILE A 113 8.14 -2.72 -10.16
CA ILE A 113 8.12 -1.25 -10.19
C ILE A 113 9.47 -0.68 -9.77
N THR A 114 10.12 -1.25 -8.75
CA THR A 114 11.46 -0.80 -8.33
C THR A 114 12.47 -0.94 -9.45
N VAL A 115 12.52 -2.11 -10.11
CA VAL A 115 13.42 -2.34 -11.25
C VAL A 115 13.13 -1.37 -12.39
N LYS A 116 11.84 -1.12 -12.68
CA LYS A 116 11.42 -0.16 -13.71
C LYS A 116 11.88 1.26 -13.38
N THR A 117 11.63 1.73 -12.16
CA THR A 117 12.01 3.08 -11.69
C THR A 117 13.53 3.30 -11.76
N VAL A 118 14.33 2.34 -11.31
CA VAL A 118 15.80 2.42 -11.41
C VAL A 118 16.24 2.52 -12.87
N LYS A 119 15.68 1.69 -13.76
CA LYS A 119 16.02 1.68 -15.18
C LYS A 119 15.64 2.99 -15.87
N GLU A 120 14.50 3.57 -15.53
CA GLU A 120 14.05 4.87 -16.04
C GLU A 120 14.95 6.01 -15.56
N GLY A 121 15.33 6.02 -14.26
CA GLY A 121 16.28 6.98 -13.71
C GLY A 121 17.65 6.95 -14.38
N SER A 122 18.22 5.76 -14.59
CA SER A 122 19.51 5.60 -15.28
C SER A 122 19.45 6.08 -16.74
N ARG A 123 18.35 5.82 -17.44
CA ARG A 123 18.15 6.32 -18.82
C ARG A 123 18.03 7.83 -18.86
N ALA A 124 17.24 8.43 -17.97
CA ALA A 124 17.08 9.89 -17.89
C ALA A 124 18.42 10.60 -17.60
N ALA A 125 19.24 10.04 -16.72
CA ALA A 125 20.59 10.54 -16.45
C ALA A 125 21.50 10.45 -17.69
N THR A 126 21.49 9.30 -18.36
CA THR A 126 22.29 9.09 -19.59
C THR A 126 21.85 10.05 -20.71
N GLN A 127 20.55 10.25 -20.89
CA GLN A 127 19.99 11.18 -21.87
C GLN A 127 20.42 12.63 -21.59
N THR A 128 20.39 13.04 -20.33
CA THR A 128 20.84 14.37 -19.90
C THR A 128 22.32 14.60 -20.21
N VAL A 129 23.19 13.62 -19.89
CA VAL A 129 24.62 13.68 -20.20
C VAL A 129 24.87 13.73 -21.72
N GLN A 130 24.16 12.92 -22.49
CA GLN A 130 24.29 12.90 -23.96
C GLN A 130 23.84 14.22 -24.60
N ASN A 131 22.73 14.78 -24.13
CA ASN A 131 22.22 16.06 -24.61
C ASN A 131 23.21 17.20 -24.28
N ALA A 132 23.80 17.19 -23.08
CA ALA A 132 24.84 18.15 -22.70
C ALA A 132 26.08 18.02 -23.60
N ALA A 133 26.57 16.80 -23.83
CA ALA A 133 27.72 16.55 -24.71
C ALA A 133 27.47 16.99 -26.17
N ASN A 134 26.27 16.76 -26.69
CA ASN A 134 25.89 17.17 -28.04
C ASN A 134 25.69 18.69 -28.18
N SER A 135 25.46 19.40 -27.07
CA SER A 135 25.28 20.85 -27.04
C SER A 135 26.59 21.64 -26.92
N VAL A 136 27.73 20.98 -26.71
CA VAL A 136 29.05 21.63 -26.70
C VAL A 136 29.45 21.97 -28.15
N PRO A 137 29.58 23.26 -28.52
CA PRO A 137 30.01 23.63 -29.86
C PRO A 137 31.44 23.14 -30.10
N SER A 138 31.68 22.45 -31.21
CA SER A 138 33.05 22.17 -31.67
C SER A 138 33.71 23.51 -31.99
N ASN A 139 34.54 24.03 -31.08
CA ASN A 139 35.17 25.33 -31.27
C ASN A 139 36.38 25.16 -32.22
N PRO A 140 36.34 25.67 -33.47
CA PRO A 140 37.38 25.41 -34.47
C PRO A 140 38.67 26.23 -34.25
N PHE A 141 38.76 27.02 -33.18
CA PHE A 141 39.88 27.96 -32.94
C PHE A 141 41.06 27.38 -32.15
N TYR A 142 41.06 26.08 -31.85
CA TYR A 142 42.23 25.37 -31.29
C TYR A 142 42.83 24.40 -32.32
N SER A 143 43.30 24.93 -33.46
CA SER A 143 44.39 24.30 -34.20
C SER A 143 45.63 25.16 -33.97
N GLY A 144 46.56 24.64 -33.16
CA GLY A 144 47.78 25.33 -32.76
C GLY A 144 48.65 25.77 -33.93
N ASN A 145 49.41 26.85 -33.68
CA ASN A 145 50.47 27.41 -34.52
C ASN A 145 51.56 26.38 -34.86
#